data_AF-A0A9W4DKX4-F1
#
_entry.id   AF-A0A9W4DKX4-F1
#
_cell.length_a   1.000
_cell.length_b   1.000
_cell.length_c   1.000
_cell.angle_alpha   90.00
_cell.angle_beta   90.00
_cell.angle_gamma   90.00
#
_symmetry.space_group_name_H-M   'P 1'
#
loop_
_entity.id
_entity.type
_entity.pdbx_description
1 polymer ?
#
loop_
_entity_poly.entity_id
_entity_poly.type
_entity_poly.pdbx_seq_one_letter_code
_entity_poly.pdbx_strand_id
1 'polypeptide(L)' 'MRALTANGQPALAAYAPQSGGGHRAHTLQVLTVTAGLVACKVVFADPRVFDVFGLPREIPPGEFRPGR' A
#
# COMPACT_ATOMS: atom_id res chain seq x y z
N MET A 1 -4.20 9.86 6.97
CA MET A 1 -3.08 9.19 6.27
C MET A 1 -2.18 8.56 7.32
N ARG A 2 -1.80 7.30 7.17
CA ARG A 2 -0.88 6.58 8.06
C ARG A 2 0.48 6.45 7.36
N ALA A 3 1.56 6.82 8.04
CA ALA A 3 2.90 6.58 7.53
C ALA A 3 3.20 5.08 7.53
N LEU A 4 3.79 4.58 6.44
CA LEU A 4 4.13 3.17 6.26
C LEU A 4 5.60 3.07 5.82
N THR A 5 6.35 2.22 6.50
CA THR A 5 7.76 1.98 6.21
C THR A 5 8.04 0.49 6.29
N ALA A 6 8.90 -0.02 5.42
CA ALA A 6 9.41 -1.39 5.46
C ALA A 6 10.92 -1.33 5.66
N ASN A 7 11.44 -1.88 6.76
CA ASN A 7 12.87 -1.90 7.08
C ASN A 7 13.55 -0.51 6.99
N GLY A 8 12.85 0.54 7.41
CA GLY A 8 13.33 1.93 7.34
C GLY A 8 13.17 2.62 5.99
N GLN A 9 12.70 1.90 4.96
CA GLN A 9 12.43 2.46 3.64
C GLN A 9 10.96 2.89 3.50
N PRO A 10 10.65 3.93 2.70
CA PRO A 10 9.27 4.32 2.39
C PRO A 10 8.49 3.18 1.76
N ALA A 11 7.26 2.97 2.24
CA ALA A 11 6.37 1.94 1.70
C ALA A 11 4.96 2.48 1.44
N LEU A 12 4.30 1.90 0.43
CA LEU A 12 2.98 2.29 -0.04
C LEU A 12 2.11 1.04 -0.18
N ALA A 13 0.93 1.04 0.43
CA ALA A 13 -0.09 0.02 0.24
C ALA A 13 -1.08 0.49 -0.82
N ALA A 14 -1.21 -0.25 -1.92
CA ALA A 14 -2.17 0.03 -2.97
C ALA A 14 -3.38 -0.90 -2.85
N TYR A 15 -4.57 -0.31 -2.96
CA TYR A 15 -5.83 -1.02 -2.93
C TYR A 15 -6.53 -0.88 -4.29
N ALA A 16 -6.91 -2.00 -4.88
CA ALA A 16 -7.61 -2.04 -6.17
C ALA A 16 -9.13 -2.06 -5.96
N PRO A 17 -9.91 -1.40 -6.83
CA PRO A 17 -11.37 -1.39 -6.72
C PRO A 17 -11.95 -2.81 -6.88
N GLN A 18 -12.98 -3.11 -6.10
CA GLN A 18 -13.77 -4.34 -6.20
C GLN A 18 -15.12 -4.08 -6.89
N SER A 19 -15.64 -5.11 -7.58
CA SER A 19 -17.02 -5.12 -8.06
C SER A 19 -17.97 -5.08 -6.86
N GLY A 20 -18.78 -4.03 -6.74
CA GLY A 20 -19.65 -3.79 -5.57
C GLY A 20 -19.24 -2.59 -4.71
N GLY A 21 -18.15 -1.91 -5.07
CA GLY A 21 -17.61 -0.79 -4.30
C GLY A 21 -16.57 -1.24 -3.28
N GLY A 22 -15.86 -0.27 -2.69
CA GLY A 22 -14.73 -0.57 -1.80
C GLY A 22 -13.47 -1.00 -2.57
N HIS A 23 -12.39 -1.21 -1.82
CA HIS A 23 -11.08 -1.52 -2.38
C HIS A 23 -10.40 -2.67 -1.64
N ARG A 24 -9.77 -3.58 -2.38
CA ARG A 24 -9.01 -4.71 -1.84
C ARG A 24 -7.52 -4.44 -1.86
N ALA A 25 -6.81 -4.82 -0.79
CA ALA A 25 -5.36 -4.79 -0.76
C ALA A 25 -4.80 -5.56 -1.96
N HIS A 26 -4.00 -4.88 -2.78
CA HIS A 26 -3.50 -5.39 -4.05
C HIS A 26 -1.99 -5.56 -4.02
N THR A 27 -1.26 -4.52 -3.57
CA THR A 27 0.20 -4.58 -3.46
C THR A 27 0.73 -3.77 -2.28
N LEU A 28 1.87 -4.18 -1.75
CA LEU A 28 2.76 -3.38 -0.93
C LEU A 28 4.00 -3.04 -1.75
N GLN A 29 4.32 -1.76 -1.88
CA GLN A 29 5.42 -1.28 -2.69
C GLN A 29 6.45 -0.62 -1.77
N VAL A 30 7.69 -1.08 -1.84
CA VAL A 30 8.81 -0.51 -1.07
C VAL A 30 9.71 0.24 -2.05
N LEU A 31 10.01 1.50 -1.73
CA LEU A 31 10.84 2.36 -2.54
C LEU A 31 12.22 2.53 -1.91
N THR A 32 13.26 2.27 -2.69
CA THR A 32 14.61 2.72 -2.34
C THR A 32 14.81 4.10 -2.94
N VAL A 33 15.01 5.09 -2.08
CA VAL A 33 15.30 6.47 -2.48
C VAL A 33 16.79 6.74 -2.29
N THR A 34 17.46 7.26 -3.32
CA THR A 34 18.86 7.68 -3.28
C THR A 34 18.97 9.07 -3.88
N ALA A 35 19.63 9.99 -3.19
CA ALA A 35 19.77 11.39 -3.60
C ALA A 35 18.44 12.06 -4.00
N GLY A 36 17.35 11.75 -3.29
CA GLY A 36 16.02 12.30 -3.56
C GLY A 36 15.28 11.66 -4.74
N LEU A 37 15.84 10.64 -5.40
CA LEU A 37 15.26 9.96 -6.54
C LEU A 37 14.91 8.50 -6.21
N VAL A 38 13.89 7.95 -6.88
CA VAL A 38 13.54 6.53 -6.75
C VAL A 38 14.55 5.69 -7.56
N ALA A 39 15.42 4.97 -6.86
CA ALA A 39 16.42 4.10 -7.45
C ALA A 39 15.89 2.67 -7.69
N CYS A 40 14.97 2.21 -6.84
CA CYS A 40 14.38 0.87 -6.95
C CYS A 40 12.95 0.86 -6.39
N LYS A 41 12.12 -0.01 -6.95
CA LYS A 41 10.78 -0.32 -6.46
C LYS A 41 10.61 -1.83 -6.40
N VAL A 42 10.36 -2.35 -5.21
CA VAL A 42 10.01 -3.75 -4.98
C VAL A 42 8.53 -3.85 -4.68
N VAL A 43 7.83 -4.79 -5.32
CA VAL A 43 6.38 -4.96 -5.19
C VAL A 43 6.07 -6.34 -4.65
N PHE A 44 5.35 -6.38 -3.53
CA PHE A 44 4.82 -7.60 -2.94
C PHE A 44 3.32 -7.68 -3.21
N ALA A 45 2.89 -8.76 -3.86
CA ALA A 45 1.48 -9.09 -4.07
C ALA A 45 0.98 -10.22 -3.15
N ASP A 46 1.87 -10.80 -2.33
CA ASP A 46 1.53 -11.86 -1.40
C ASP A 46 0.68 -11.31 -0.24
N PRO A 47 -0.56 -11.80 -0.05
CA PRO A 47 -1.45 -11.34 1.01
C PRO A 47 -0.86 -11.44 2.42
N ARG A 48 0.02 -12.43 2.65
CA ARG A 48 0.65 -12.64 3.97
C ARG A 48 1.54 -11.47 4.36
N VAL A 49 2.12 -10.78 3.38
CA VAL A 49 2.92 -9.58 3.64
C VAL A 49 2.01 -8.48 4.18
N PHE A 50 0.79 -8.31 3.66
CA PHE A 50 -0.12 -7.28 4.15
C PHE A 50 -0.50 -7.49 5.62
N ASP A 51 -0.67 -8.75 6.03
CA ASP A 51 -0.98 -9.11 7.42
C ASP A 51 0.15 -8.71 8.38
N VAL A 52 1.42 -8.91 7.99
CA VAL A 52 2.60 -8.53 8.79
C VAL A 52 2.63 -7.02 9.07
N PHE A 53 2.15 -6.20 8.14
CA PHE A 53 2.07 -4.74 8.31
C PHE A 53 0.77 -4.28 9.02
N GLY A 54 -0.12 -5.22 9.38
CA GLY A 54 -1.43 -4.91 9.95
C GLY A 54 -2.26 -4.04 9.02
N LEU A 55 -2.18 -4.30 7.71
CA LEU A 55 -2.97 -3.60 6.71
C LEU A 55 -4.34 -4.27 6.58
N PRO A 56 -5.45 -3.49 6.54
CA PRO A 56 -6.76 -4.06 6.26
C PRO A 56 -6.72 -4.73 4.88
N ARG A 57 -7.37 -5.88 4.74
CA ARG A 57 -7.45 -6.56 3.45
C ARG A 57 -8.46 -5.91 2.51
N GLU A 58 -9.44 -5.23 3.08
CA GLU A 58 -10.53 -4.56 2.38
C GLU A 58 -10.80 -3.21 3.05
N ILE A 59 -11.08 -2.22 2.23
CA ILE A 59 -11.54 -0.90 2.65
C ILE A 59 -12.98 -0.77 2.14
N PRO A 60 -13.96 -0.58 3.03
CA PRO A 60 -15.35 -0.45 2.63
C PRO A 60 -15.57 0.81 1.77
N PRO A 61 -16.62 0.81 0.92
CA PRO A 61 -17.00 1.99 0.15
C PRO A 61 -17.28 3.19 1.08
N GLY A 62 -16.82 4.38 0.68
CA GLY A 62 -17.05 5.64 1.42
C GLY A 62 -15.98 6.00 2.45
N GLU A 63 -15.12 5.06 2.85
CA GLU A 63 -13.99 5.34 3.77
C GLU A 63 -12.75 5.86 3.02
N PHE A 64 -12.58 5.45 1.76
CA PHE A 64 -11.55 6.01 0.88
C PHE A 64 -11.99 7.38 0.34
N ARG A 65 -11.45 8.47 0.92
CA ARG A 65 -11.52 9.81 0.33
C ARG A 65 -10.17 10.10 -0.34
N PRO A 66 -10.05 10.02 -1.67
CA PRO A 66 -8.83 10.50 -2.32
C PRO A 66 -8.71 12.00 -2.01
N GLY A 67 -7.58 12.41 -1.46
CA GLY A 67 -7.27 13.82 -1.29
C GLY A 67 -7.36 14.49 -2.66
N ARG A 68 -8.23 15.49 -2.77
CA ARG A 68 -8.39 16.32 -3.97
C ARG A 68 -7.11 17.09 -4.27
#